data_AF-A0A4R1JZ19-F1
#
_entry.id   AF-A0A4R1JZ19-F1
#
_cell.length_a   1.000
_cell.length_b   1.000
_cell.length_c   1.000
_cell.angle_alpha   90.00
_cell.angle_beta   90.00
_cell.angle_gamma   90.00
#
_symmetry.space_group_name_H-M   'P 1'
#
loop_
_entity.id
_entity.type
_entity.pdbx_description
1 polymer ?
#
loop_
_entity_poly.entity_id
_entity_poly.type
_entity_poly.pdbx_seq_one_letter_code
_entity_poly.pdbx_strand_id
1 'polypeptide(L)'
;MLQRNDLADGLNEPKLAANLVADGNESLLKFTPGDQGRLEKLMSKYKQLLIETPINPFREENLQEIVKNVDYGVLSMLEGTWVSYNDNHGNLVGSGIHTTIMPSPGTNAGTIPGKYSFECEEYIEKLTFNLVPGGVRNRGGANEQFCGAVKYDQSIKSVNRVPGNSSLEYTPIHEENGMYLWLSQIFNYAATKKTIEEDRGIHAVAADDPNRHLYKSGYQDETLFLVINDKGVKEYVTLENLNGREYYNIKAAKELKPGAGQTGTYFIPDYSISRSGVIPHGSTVTLLGDLKPDGNNFLVIGAPAFPSGDEAWKYDHLSISQTMGGAGASEDDPINLDAPPPAWVFEKLDHKNDPQENRIYTQRILAHHLYPYSVRPDLRLRDNNKGKVIKNHVRIDLSSKNKIGAQGGILNVPFVNRFVPTVEMNMRMWIETVEENGIEILQLQYEQIIFFEFDFGDNGGTTSWPHIQVNTLRKIDDVSPEQRSLIEKQFPSSSIITSSASASECPYHKS
;
A
#
# COMPACT_ATOMS: atom_id res chain seq x y z
N MET A 1 -4.23 -2.36 -13.52
CA MET A 1 -3.99 -3.82 -13.35
C MET A 1 -3.11 -4.42 -14.43
N LEU A 2 -2.15 -5.25 -14.01
CA LEU A 2 -1.33 -6.10 -14.86
C LEU A 2 -1.80 -7.56 -14.78
N GLN A 3 -1.70 -8.30 -15.87
CA GLN A 3 -1.94 -9.74 -15.94
C GLN A 3 -0.72 -10.43 -16.54
N ARG A 4 -0.42 -11.65 -16.07
CA ARG A 4 0.64 -12.47 -16.68
C ARG A 4 0.30 -12.83 -18.14
N ASN A 5 1.32 -12.90 -18.99
CA ASN A 5 1.17 -13.12 -20.43
C ASN A 5 0.51 -14.45 -20.76
N ASP A 6 0.94 -15.54 -20.09
CA ASP A 6 0.39 -16.89 -20.25
C ASP A 6 0.17 -17.60 -18.90
N LEU A 7 -0.96 -18.31 -18.78
CA LEU A 7 -1.22 -19.23 -17.67
C LEU A 7 -0.28 -20.44 -17.71
N ALA A 8 0.13 -20.88 -18.91
CA ALA A 8 1.03 -22.02 -19.12
C ALA A 8 2.49 -21.75 -18.69
N ASP A 9 2.97 -20.51 -18.73
CA ASP A 9 4.33 -20.17 -18.31
C ASP A 9 4.55 -20.35 -16.80
N GLY A 10 3.49 -20.30 -15.99
CA GLY A 10 3.54 -20.65 -14.56
C GLY A 10 3.35 -22.13 -14.27
N LEU A 11 3.15 -22.97 -15.29
CA LEU A 11 3.07 -24.43 -15.15
C LEU A 11 4.45 -25.09 -15.26
N ASN A 12 5.46 -24.34 -15.72
CA ASN A 12 6.84 -24.79 -15.91
C ASN A 12 7.88 -24.03 -15.07
N GLU A 13 7.49 -23.07 -14.24
CA GLU A 13 8.42 -22.47 -13.27
C GLU A 13 8.72 -23.43 -12.11
N PRO A 14 9.95 -23.44 -11.58
CA PRO A 14 10.31 -24.31 -10.48
C PRO A 14 9.36 -24.06 -9.30
N LYS A 15 8.74 -25.16 -8.87
CA LYS A 15 7.71 -25.24 -7.82
C LYS A 15 8.08 -24.42 -6.59
N LEU A 16 7.63 -23.17 -6.50
CA LEU A 16 7.81 -22.33 -5.30
C LEU A 16 7.18 -22.98 -4.06
N ALA A 17 6.07 -23.71 -4.22
CA ALA A 17 5.33 -24.28 -3.09
C ALA A 17 5.75 -25.71 -2.70
N ALA A 18 6.43 -26.48 -3.55
CA ALA A 18 6.65 -27.92 -3.29
C ALA A 18 7.83 -28.23 -2.37
N ASN A 19 8.76 -27.28 -2.20
CA ASN A 19 9.96 -27.51 -1.39
C ASN A 19 9.85 -27.00 0.06
N LEU A 20 8.71 -26.44 0.47
CA LEU A 20 8.53 -25.92 1.83
C LEU A 20 8.21 -26.99 2.88
N VAL A 21 7.87 -28.22 2.48
CA VAL A 21 7.44 -29.28 3.40
C VAL A 21 8.48 -30.39 3.57
N ALA A 22 9.45 -30.52 2.65
CA ALA A 22 10.33 -31.69 2.60
C ALA A 22 11.70 -31.51 3.27
N ASP A 23 12.18 -30.28 3.46
CA ASP A 23 13.39 -30.00 4.23
C ASP A 23 13.24 -28.60 4.81
N GLY A 24 13.67 -28.38 6.06
CA GLY A 24 13.71 -27.07 6.72
C GLY A 24 14.71 -26.08 6.11
N ASN A 25 14.88 -26.13 4.79
CA ASN A 25 15.72 -25.26 3.98
C ASN A 25 14.84 -24.45 3.04
N GLU A 26 14.86 -23.14 3.24
CA GLU A 26 14.23 -22.11 2.43
C GLU A 26 14.60 -22.25 0.94
N SER A 27 13.71 -22.90 0.19
CA SER A 27 13.76 -22.98 -1.27
C SER A 27 13.03 -21.77 -1.86
N LEU A 28 13.67 -20.61 -1.70
CA LEU A 28 13.30 -19.34 -2.31
C LEU A 28 13.40 -19.43 -3.85
N LEU A 29 12.77 -18.48 -4.55
CA LEU A 29 13.39 -17.91 -5.76
C LEU A 29 14.74 -17.32 -5.33
N LYS A 30 15.77 -18.16 -5.12
CA LYS A 30 17.13 -17.70 -4.87
C LYS A 30 17.64 -17.12 -6.17
N PHE A 31 17.31 -15.86 -6.42
CA PHE A 31 18.08 -15.06 -7.35
C PHE A 31 19.49 -14.99 -6.80
N THR A 32 20.41 -15.63 -7.51
CA THR A 32 21.83 -15.68 -7.14
C THR A 32 22.38 -14.25 -7.21
N PRO A 33 23.15 -13.78 -6.23
CA PRO A 33 23.83 -12.48 -6.33
C PRO A 33 24.48 -12.32 -7.71
N GLY A 34 24.15 -11.26 -8.45
CA GLY A 34 24.62 -11.03 -9.82
C GLY A 34 23.71 -11.51 -10.96
N ASP A 35 22.54 -12.12 -10.69
CA ASP A 35 21.53 -12.35 -11.73
C ASP A 35 21.10 -11.01 -12.35
N GLN A 36 21.55 -10.74 -13.58
CA GLN A 36 21.24 -9.48 -14.28
C GLN A 36 19.79 -9.44 -14.77
N GLY A 37 19.22 -8.23 -14.80
CA GLY A 37 17.91 -7.92 -15.34
C GLY A 37 16.76 -8.53 -14.54
N ARG A 38 16.88 -8.70 -13.21
CA ARG A 38 15.84 -9.39 -12.40
C ARG A 38 14.46 -8.75 -12.57
N LEU A 39 14.39 -7.44 -12.39
CA LEU A 39 13.14 -6.69 -12.48
C LEU A 39 12.61 -6.67 -13.92
N GLU A 40 13.49 -6.49 -14.91
CA GLU A 40 13.12 -6.53 -16.33
C GLU A 40 12.56 -7.89 -16.75
N LYS A 41 13.24 -8.99 -16.39
CA LYS A 41 12.78 -10.36 -16.63
C LYS A 41 11.42 -10.61 -16.02
N LEU A 42 11.18 -10.16 -14.79
CA LEU A 42 9.86 -10.29 -14.17
C LEU A 42 8.81 -9.49 -14.93
N MET A 43 9.05 -8.20 -15.14
CA MET A 43 8.07 -7.30 -15.77
C MET A 43 7.75 -7.69 -17.22
N SER A 44 8.69 -8.32 -17.94
CA SER A 44 8.45 -8.86 -19.29
C SER A 44 7.36 -9.93 -19.36
N LYS A 45 7.06 -10.58 -18.23
CA LYS A 45 6.01 -11.61 -18.12
C LYS A 45 4.61 -11.03 -17.96
N TYR A 46 4.47 -9.72 -17.81
CA TYR A 46 3.20 -9.06 -17.56
C TYR A 46 2.80 -8.14 -18.72
N LYS A 47 1.49 -8.08 -18.97
CA LYS A 47 0.85 -7.14 -19.88
C LYS A 47 -0.25 -6.38 -19.15
N GLN A 48 -0.62 -5.23 -19.68
CA GLN A 48 -1.76 -4.48 -19.18
C GLN A 48 -3.06 -5.25 -19.42
N LEU A 49 -3.90 -5.34 -18.39
CA LEU A 49 -5.25 -5.88 -18.51
C LEU A 49 -6.15 -4.80 -19.12
N LEU A 50 -6.84 -5.14 -20.22
CA LEU A 50 -7.81 -4.27 -20.87
C LEU A 50 -9.23 -4.68 -20.46
N ILE A 51 -10.18 -3.75 -20.53
CA ILE A 51 -11.61 -4.02 -20.21
C ILE A 51 -12.18 -5.14 -21.08
N GLU A 52 -11.70 -5.28 -22.31
CA GLU A 52 -12.13 -6.32 -23.26
C GLU A 52 -11.38 -7.64 -23.10
N THR A 53 -10.36 -7.72 -22.22
CA THR A 53 -9.59 -8.95 -22.02
C THR A 53 -10.51 -10.05 -21.46
N PRO A 54 -10.68 -11.20 -22.16
CA PRO A 54 -11.53 -12.27 -21.69
C PRO A 54 -11.05 -12.84 -20.34
N ILE A 55 -11.97 -13.03 -19.40
CA ILE A 55 -11.68 -13.73 -18.15
C ILE A 55 -11.60 -15.23 -18.39
N ASN A 56 -10.58 -15.88 -17.81
CA ASN A 56 -10.40 -17.33 -17.92
C ASN A 56 -11.49 -18.10 -17.17
N PRO A 57 -12.01 -19.21 -17.71
CA PRO A 57 -12.95 -20.06 -16.98
C PRO A 57 -12.23 -20.78 -15.83
N PHE A 58 -12.87 -20.80 -14.68
CA PHE A 58 -12.48 -21.64 -13.54
C PHE A 58 -13.01 -23.05 -13.75
N ARG A 59 -12.16 -24.05 -13.46
CA ARG A 59 -12.51 -25.47 -13.46
C ARG A 59 -12.01 -26.08 -12.15
N GLU A 60 -12.86 -26.81 -11.44
CA GLU A 60 -12.51 -27.39 -10.14
C GLU A 60 -11.31 -28.35 -10.24
N GLU A 61 -11.16 -29.07 -11.37
CA GLU A 61 -10.01 -29.93 -11.61
C GLU A 61 -8.66 -29.18 -11.56
N ASN A 62 -8.66 -27.88 -11.86
CA ASN A 62 -7.45 -27.05 -11.89
C ASN A 62 -7.18 -26.34 -10.55
N LEU A 63 -8.05 -26.49 -9.54
CA LEU A 63 -7.95 -25.75 -8.28
C LEU A 63 -6.57 -25.92 -7.61
N GLN A 64 -6.09 -27.16 -7.51
CA GLN A 64 -4.82 -27.45 -6.84
C GLN A 64 -3.62 -26.88 -7.59
N GLU A 65 -3.71 -26.80 -8.91
CA GLU A 65 -2.68 -26.23 -9.78
C GLU A 65 -2.64 -24.70 -9.62
N ILE A 66 -3.81 -24.05 -9.65
CA ILE A 66 -3.94 -22.60 -9.44
C ILE A 66 -3.42 -22.20 -8.07
N VAL A 67 -3.81 -22.93 -7.01
CA VAL A 67 -3.35 -22.66 -5.64
C VAL A 67 -1.83 -22.82 -5.54
N LYS A 68 -1.23 -23.84 -6.16
CA LYS A 68 0.23 -24.04 -6.10
C LYS A 68 1.04 -23.03 -6.91
N ASN A 69 0.44 -22.49 -7.98
CA ASN A 69 1.09 -21.59 -8.94
C ASN A 69 0.50 -20.16 -8.86
N VAL A 70 0.26 -19.67 -7.64
CA VAL A 70 -0.26 -18.33 -7.43
C VAL A 70 0.73 -17.28 -7.94
N ASP A 71 0.18 -16.24 -8.55
CA ASP A 71 0.93 -15.07 -8.99
C ASP A 71 1.07 -14.06 -7.84
N TYR A 72 2.30 -13.67 -7.52
CA TYR A 72 2.59 -12.60 -6.55
C TYR A 72 2.87 -11.26 -7.24
N GLY A 73 2.85 -11.22 -8.58
CA GLY A 73 3.15 -10.02 -9.34
C GLY A 73 4.54 -9.47 -9.06
N VAL A 74 4.65 -8.15 -9.09
CA VAL A 74 5.87 -7.42 -8.72
C VAL A 74 6.25 -7.59 -7.24
N LEU A 75 5.29 -7.94 -6.38
CA LEU A 75 5.52 -8.09 -4.94
C LEU A 75 6.47 -9.25 -4.62
N SER A 76 6.65 -10.21 -5.54
CA SER A 76 7.65 -11.28 -5.37
C SER A 76 9.07 -10.73 -5.21
N MET A 77 9.36 -9.55 -5.77
CA MET A 77 10.70 -8.93 -5.65
C MET A 77 11.01 -8.48 -4.22
N LEU A 78 9.98 -8.24 -3.41
CA LEU A 78 10.12 -7.81 -2.03
C LEU A 78 10.58 -8.95 -1.11
N GLU A 79 10.44 -10.21 -1.48
CA GLU A 79 10.78 -11.36 -0.63
C GLU A 79 12.20 -11.25 -0.02
N GLY A 80 12.30 -11.46 1.30
CA GLY A 80 13.54 -11.37 2.06
C GLY A 80 13.57 -10.21 3.05
N THR A 81 14.74 -9.99 3.66
CA THR A 81 14.94 -8.93 4.66
C THR A 81 15.67 -7.74 4.05
N TRP A 82 15.12 -6.55 4.23
CA TRP A 82 15.62 -5.26 3.78
C TRP A 82 16.06 -4.41 4.96
N VAL A 83 17.17 -3.71 4.79
CA VAL A 83 17.84 -2.99 5.86
C VAL A 83 18.35 -1.64 5.38
N SER A 84 18.39 -0.66 6.27
CA SER A 84 19.13 0.59 6.06
C SER A 84 20.61 0.26 5.84
N TYR A 85 21.24 0.89 4.83
CA TYR A 85 22.54 0.45 4.31
C TYR A 85 23.62 1.54 4.27
N ASN A 86 23.53 2.56 5.14
CA ASN A 86 24.61 3.52 5.32
C ASN A 86 25.36 3.27 6.63
N ASP A 87 26.69 3.14 6.57
CA ASP A 87 27.56 3.18 7.74
C ASP A 87 28.57 4.33 7.63
N ASN A 88 29.05 4.78 8.78
CA ASN A 88 30.13 5.75 8.90
C ASN A 88 31.08 5.29 10.02
N HIS A 89 32.20 4.69 9.62
CA HIS A 89 33.25 4.21 10.53
C HIS A 89 32.72 3.31 11.66
N GLY A 90 31.96 2.27 11.30
CA GLY A 90 31.41 1.30 12.27
C GLY A 90 30.17 1.76 13.04
N ASN A 91 29.58 2.90 12.69
CA ASN A 91 28.29 3.36 13.19
C ASN A 91 27.25 3.36 12.07
N LEU A 92 26.03 2.89 12.35
CA LEU A 92 24.95 2.99 11.38
C LEU A 92 24.51 4.46 11.26
N VAL A 93 24.36 4.93 10.03
CA VAL A 93 23.76 6.22 9.71
C VAL A 93 22.37 5.96 9.14
N GLY A 94 21.39 6.75 9.58
CA GLY A 94 20.01 6.59 9.15
C GLY A 94 19.88 6.95 7.67
N SER A 95 19.46 5.99 6.85
CA SER A 95 19.04 6.26 5.47
C SER A 95 17.58 6.74 5.40
N GLY A 96 16.84 6.59 6.50
CA GLY A 96 15.44 7.01 6.62
C GLY A 96 15.26 8.31 7.38
N ILE A 97 14.17 9.01 7.06
CA ILE A 97 13.72 10.22 7.75
C ILE A 97 12.28 10.00 8.22
N HIS A 98 12.05 10.25 9.50
CA HIS A 98 10.73 10.20 10.11
C HIS A 98 10.39 11.60 10.63
N THR A 99 9.27 12.16 10.18
CA THR A 99 8.73 13.42 10.71
C THR A 99 7.38 13.19 11.32
N THR A 100 7.23 13.63 12.55
CA THR A 100 6.05 13.38 13.38
C THR A 100 5.66 14.68 14.07
N ILE A 101 4.36 14.91 14.12
CA ILE A 101 3.78 15.96 14.96
C ILE A 101 2.91 15.37 16.06
N MET A 102 3.08 15.90 17.25
CA MET A 102 2.31 15.50 18.42
C MET A 102 1.65 16.73 19.04
N PRO A 103 0.48 16.60 19.69
CA PRO A 103 -0.03 17.64 20.56
C PRO A 103 1.02 17.94 21.63
N SER A 104 1.33 19.21 21.84
CA SER A 104 2.27 19.58 22.89
C SER A 104 1.69 19.24 24.27
N PRO A 105 2.52 18.88 25.26
CA PRO A 105 2.07 18.60 26.62
C PRO A 105 1.13 19.68 27.17
N GLY A 106 -0.02 19.23 27.69
CA GLY A 106 -1.08 20.09 28.23
C GLY A 106 -2.09 20.59 27.18
N THR A 107 -1.89 20.34 25.88
CA THR A 107 -2.77 20.85 24.82
C THR A 107 -4.05 20.04 24.74
N ASN A 108 -5.21 20.72 24.74
CA ASN A 108 -6.51 20.13 24.47
C ASN A 108 -7.49 21.19 23.94
N ALA A 109 -8.70 20.79 23.53
CA ALA A 109 -9.67 21.70 22.91
C ALA A 109 -10.10 22.88 23.82
N GLY A 110 -9.87 22.78 25.14
CA GLY A 110 -10.18 23.83 26.11
C GLY A 110 -8.95 24.47 26.77
N THR A 111 -7.73 24.17 26.35
CA THR A 111 -6.51 24.74 26.94
C THR A 111 -5.47 24.97 25.85
N ILE A 112 -4.85 26.16 25.79
CA ILE A 112 -3.86 26.50 24.74
C ILE A 112 -2.45 26.69 25.32
N PRO A 113 -1.77 25.60 25.72
CA PRO A 113 -0.31 25.49 25.68
C PRO A 113 0.17 25.16 24.25
N GLY A 114 1.48 25.33 24.02
CA GLY A 114 2.19 25.46 22.72
C GLY A 114 1.90 24.41 21.65
N LYS A 115 0.66 24.45 21.14
CA LYS A 115 -0.21 23.55 20.36
C LYS A 115 0.38 22.26 19.83
N TYR A 116 1.52 22.35 19.17
CA TYR A 116 2.16 21.21 18.52
C TYR A 116 3.66 21.14 18.83
N SER A 117 4.14 19.90 18.92
CA SER A 117 5.55 19.54 18.93
C SER A 117 5.89 18.84 17.62
N PHE A 118 6.94 19.30 16.95
CA PHE A 118 7.46 18.67 15.74
C PHE A 118 8.74 17.93 16.08
N GLU A 119 8.81 16.67 15.66
CA GLU A 119 9.96 15.80 15.79
C GLU A 119 10.39 15.34 14.39
N CYS A 120 11.69 15.39 14.13
CA CYS A 120 12.28 14.91 12.89
C CYS A 120 13.55 14.14 13.22
N GLU A 121 13.60 12.89 12.78
CA GLU A 121 14.66 11.97 13.16
C GLU A 121 15.22 11.20 11.98
N GLU A 122 16.52 10.95 12.02
CA GLU A 122 17.15 9.93 11.19
C GLU A 122 16.98 8.57 11.86
N TYR A 123 16.65 7.54 11.07
CA TYR A 123 16.43 6.20 11.60
C TYR A 123 17.00 5.10 10.72
N ILE A 124 17.22 3.95 11.35
CA ILE A 124 17.54 2.68 10.69
C ILE A 124 16.35 1.74 10.76
N GLU A 125 16.25 0.85 9.78
CA GLU A 125 15.11 -0.03 9.60
C GLU A 125 15.52 -1.46 9.32
N LYS A 126 14.70 -2.38 9.80
CA LYS A 126 14.61 -3.76 9.32
C LYS A 126 13.18 -4.01 8.85
N LEU A 127 13.03 -4.39 7.59
CA LEU A 127 11.75 -4.69 6.94
C LEU A 127 11.84 -6.06 6.28
N THR A 128 11.08 -7.03 6.77
CA THR A 128 11.10 -8.40 6.27
C THR A 128 9.82 -8.71 5.53
N PHE A 129 9.92 -9.29 4.33
CA PHE A 129 8.79 -9.79 3.56
C PHE A 129 8.85 -11.30 3.38
N ASN A 130 7.73 -11.97 3.62
CA ASN A 130 7.60 -13.42 3.47
C ASN A 130 6.43 -13.75 2.54
N LEU A 131 6.68 -14.51 1.48
CA LEU A 131 5.61 -15.02 0.62
C LEU A 131 4.75 -16.01 1.41
N VAL A 132 3.43 -15.86 1.35
CA VAL A 132 2.49 -16.84 1.91
C VAL A 132 2.30 -17.94 0.88
N PRO A 133 2.69 -19.20 1.18
CA PRO A 133 2.67 -20.25 0.19
C PRO A 133 1.26 -20.56 -0.29
N GLY A 134 1.08 -20.44 -1.60
CA GLY A 134 -0.12 -20.81 -2.30
C GLY A 134 -1.21 -19.73 -2.33
N GLY A 135 -2.09 -19.84 -3.32
CA GLY A 135 -3.11 -18.83 -3.58
C GLY A 135 -4.23 -18.82 -2.55
N VAL A 136 -4.47 -17.65 -1.96
CA VAL A 136 -5.59 -17.43 -1.07
C VAL A 136 -6.85 -17.20 -1.90
N ARG A 137 -7.81 -18.13 -1.82
CA ARG A 137 -9.02 -18.14 -2.67
C ARG A 137 -10.16 -17.30 -2.07
N ASN A 138 -10.66 -16.35 -2.83
CA ASN A 138 -11.88 -15.59 -2.58
C ASN A 138 -13.01 -16.10 -3.50
N ARG A 139 -14.14 -16.49 -2.90
CA ARG A 139 -15.32 -17.03 -3.61
C ARG A 139 -16.39 -15.96 -3.78
N GLY A 140 -16.66 -15.56 -5.02
CA GLY A 140 -17.66 -14.55 -5.40
C GLY A 140 -18.88 -15.11 -6.11
N GLY A 141 -19.16 -16.42 -5.98
CA GLY A 141 -20.21 -17.11 -6.71
C GLY A 141 -19.79 -17.40 -8.15
N ALA A 142 -20.15 -16.52 -9.09
CA ALA A 142 -19.76 -16.65 -10.49
C ALA A 142 -18.32 -16.18 -10.80
N ASN A 143 -17.64 -15.61 -9.81
CA ASN A 143 -16.26 -15.14 -9.91
C ASN A 143 -15.40 -15.81 -8.83
N GLU A 144 -14.18 -16.17 -9.20
CA GLU A 144 -13.15 -16.68 -8.30
C GLU A 144 -11.94 -15.77 -8.39
N GLN A 145 -11.35 -15.43 -7.25
CA GLN A 145 -10.10 -14.67 -7.21
C GLN A 145 -9.07 -15.42 -6.37
N PHE A 146 -7.83 -15.47 -6.83
CA PHE A 146 -6.71 -16.02 -6.08
C PHE A 146 -5.71 -14.92 -5.80
N CYS A 147 -5.38 -14.72 -4.53
CA CYS A 147 -4.48 -13.66 -4.10
C CYS A 147 -3.10 -14.23 -3.81
N GLY A 148 -2.05 -13.64 -4.41
CA GLY A 148 -0.67 -13.82 -3.96
C GLY A 148 -0.42 -12.94 -2.75
N ALA A 149 -0.22 -13.54 -1.58
CA ALA A 149 -0.07 -12.80 -0.33
C ALA A 149 1.40 -12.73 0.12
N VAL A 150 1.83 -11.55 0.57
CA VAL A 150 3.18 -11.26 1.07
C VAL A 150 3.05 -10.63 2.45
N LYS A 151 3.44 -11.35 3.50
CA LYS A 151 3.52 -10.79 4.85
C LYS A 151 4.66 -9.80 4.94
N TYR A 152 4.51 -8.75 5.74
CA TYR A 152 5.60 -7.88 6.11
C TYR A 152 5.65 -7.63 7.61
N ASP A 153 6.86 -7.46 8.13
CA ASP A 153 7.16 -7.04 9.50
C ASP A 153 8.22 -5.92 9.43
N GLN A 154 7.92 -4.77 10.03
CA GLN A 154 8.74 -3.55 10.00
C GLN A 154 9.10 -3.13 11.42
N SER A 155 10.39 -2.88 11.65
CA SER A 155 10.91 -2.31 12.90
C SER A 155 11.85 -1.15 12.58
N ILE A 156 11.67 -0.01 13.25
CA ILE A 156 12.53 1.16 13.07
C ILE A 156 13.08 1.69 14.40
N LYS A 157 14.34 2.17 14.34
CA LYS A 157 15.07 2.69 15.49
C LYS A 157 15.76 4.01 15.13
N SER A 158 15.65 5.00 16.02
CA SER A 158 16.33 6.29 15.87
C SER A 158 17.84 6.12 15.92
N VAL A 159 18.59 6.88 15.12
CA VAL A 159 20.06 6.96 15.23
C VAL A 159 20.52 8.33 15.74
N ASN A 160 19.58 9.17 16.16
CA ASN A 160 19.87 10.49 16.69
C ASN A 160 20.74 10.39 17.95
N ARG A 161 21.74 11.26 18.03
CA ARG A 161 22.65 11.36 19.17
C ARG A 161 22.37 12.64 19.94
N VAL A 162 21.95 12.51 21.19
CA VAL A 162 21.78 13.64 22.09
C VAL A 162 23.06 13.79 22.93
N PRO A 163 23.74 14.95 22.89
CA PRO A 163 24.92 15.18 23.72
C PRO A 163 24.64 14.90 25.20
N GLY A 164 25.43 13.99 25.80
CA GLY A 164 25.27 13.59 27.20
C GLY A 164 24.22 12.51 27.46
N ASN A 165 23.54 11.98 26.44
CA ASN A 165 22.56 10.91 26.60
C ASN A 165 22.69 9.83 25.52
N SER A 166 23.50 8.80 25.79
CA SER A 166 23.71 7.66 24.88
C SER A 166 22.58 6.63 24.91
N SER A 167 21.62 6.71 25.84
CA SER A 167 20.50 5.75 25.89
C SER A 167 19.42 6.05 24.86
N LEU A 168 19.48 7.22 24.20
CA LEU A 168 18.55 7.61 23.15
C LEU A 168 18.97 7.11 21.76
N GLU A 169 20.24 6.73 21.56
CA GLU A 169 20.72 6.14 20.31
C GLU A 169 20.18 4.70 20.18
N TYR A 170 19.62 4.36 19.01
CA TYR A 170 18.94 3.08 18.73
C TYR A 170 17.67 2.83 19.55
N THR A 171 17.00 3.90 20.00
CA THR A 171 15.67 3.80 20.63
C THR A 171 14.64 3.33 19.60
N PRO A 172 13.82 2.31 19.91
CA PRO A 172 12.67 1.95 19.07
C PRO A 172 11.69 3.12 18.95
N ILE A 173 11.31 3.46 17.71
CA ILE A 173 10.38 4.56 17.45
C ILE A 173 9.05 4.08 16.85
N HIS A 174 9.05 2.96 16.11
CA HIS A 174 7.83 2.40 15.53
C HIS A 174 8.00 0.93 15.14
N GLU A 175 6.89 0.21 15.18
CA GLU A 175 6.75 -1.18 14.75
C GLU A 175 5.48 -1.28 13.89
N GLU A 176 5.48 -2.10 12.85
CA GLU A 176 4.30 -2.32 12.01
C GLU A 176 4.34 -3.71 11.38
N ASN A 177 3.18 -4.33 11.19
CA ASN A 177 3.10 -5.56 10.41
C ASN A 177 1.79 -5.71 9.66
N GLY A 178 1.78 -6.59 8.67
CA GLY A 178 0.62 -6.77 7.83
C GLY A 178 0.86 -7.65 6.61
N MET A 179 0.07 -7.43 5.56
CA MET A 179 0.19 -8.16 4.29
C MET A 179 -0.03 -7.24 3.09
N TYR A 180 0.72 -7.50 2.03
CA TYR A 180 0.40 -7.08 0.67
C TYR A 180 -0.30 -8.23 -0.06
N LEU A 181 -1.30 -7.92 -0.86
CA LEU A 181 -2.04 -8.88 -1.69
C LEU A 181 -1.95 -8.45 -3.15
N TRP A 182 -1.54 -9.38 -4.00
CA TRP A 182 -1.67 -9.27 -5.45
C TRP A 182 -3.04 -9.82 -5.88
N LEU A 183 -3.88 -8.96 -6.47
CA LEU A 183 -5.31 -9.21 -6.67
C LEU A 183 -5.70 -9.56 -8.12
N SER A 184 -4.73 -9.75 -9.02
CA SER A 184 -4.97 -9.78 -10.47
C SER A 184 -5.48 -11.11 -11.03
N GLN A 185 -5.40 -12.22 -10.29
CA GLN A 185 -5.83 -13.53 -10.80
C GLN A 185 -7.31 -13.76 -10.55
N ILE A 186 -8.11 -13.61 -11.61
CA ILE A 186 -9.57 -13.75 -11.57
C ILE A 186 -10.04 -14.73 -12.63
N PHE A 187 -11.02 -15.53 -12.25
CA PHE A 187 -11.62 -16.56 -13.08
C PHE A 187 -13.14 -16.47 -13.03
N ASN A 188 -13.79 -16.89 -14.12
CA ASN A 188 -15.23 -17.04 -14.19
C ASN A 188 -15.61 -18.47 -13.76
N TYR A 189 -16.36 -18.62 -12.67
CA TYR A 189 -16.85 -19.92 -12.25
C TYR A 189 -18.31 -20.11 -12.66
N ALA A 190 -18.51 -20.73 -13.82
CA ALA A 190 -19.84 -21.09 -14.29
C ALA A 190 -20.48 -22.13 -13.37
N ALA A 191 -21.78 -21.96 -13.09
CA ALA A 191 -22.54 -22.97 -12.37
C ALA A 191 -22.54 -24.30 -13.15
N THR A 192 -22.31 -25.40 -12.44
CA THR A 192 -22.39 -26.76 -12.98
C THR A 192 -23.72 -27.39 -12.60
N LYS A 193 -24.11 -28.48 -13.29
CA LYS A 193 -25.29 -29.27 -12.90
C LYS A 193 -25.22 -29.68 -11.43
N LYS A 194 -24.04 -30.13 -10.97
CA LYS A 194 -23.80 -30.54 -9.59
C LYS A 194 -24.01 -29.38 -8.60
N THR A 195 -23.42 -28.21 -8.83
CA THR A 195 -23.57 -27.06 -7.92
C THR A 195 -25.01 -26.56 -7.89
N ILE A 196 -25.73 -26.63 -9.01
CA ILE A 196 -27.17 -26.30 -9.05
C ILE A 196 -27.98 -27.31 -8.23
N GLU A 197 -27.69 -28.60 -8.35
CA GLU A 197 -28.37 -29.66 -7.59
C GLU A 197 -28.11 -29.56 -6.08
N GLU A 198 -26.85 -29.36 -5.69
CA GLU A 198 -26.42 -29.36 -4.29
C GLU A 198 -26.74 -28.03 -3.56
N ASP A 199 -26.42 -26.88 -4.15
CA ASP A 199 -26.52 -25.59 -3.45
C ASP A 199 -27.92 -24.97 -3.57
N ARG A 200 -28.51 -25.03 -4.77
CA ARG A 200 -29.82 -24.44 -5.04
C ARG A 200 -30.95 -25.41 -4.68
N GLY A 201 -30.72 -26.71 -4.82
CA GLY A 201 -31.78 -27.71 -4.84
C GLY A 201 -32.60 -27.57 -6.12
N ILE A 202 -32.59 -28.59 -6.98
CA ILE A 202 -33.46 -28.60 -8.15
C ILE A 202 -34.89 -28.94 -7.69
N HIS A 203 -35.75 -27.92 -7.62
CA HIS A 203 -37.18 -28.10 -7.38
C HIS A 203 -37.93 -28.22 -8.71
N ALA A 204 -38.67 -29.31 -8.88
CA ALA A 204 -39.63 -29.42 -9.97
C ALA A 204 -40.60 -28.23 -9.92
N VAL A 205 -40.93 -27.67 -11.08
CA VAL A 205 -41.96 -26.63 -11.16
C VAL A 205 -43.26 -27.22 -10.61
N ALA A 206 -43.88 -26.49 -9.67
CA ALA A 206 -45.13 -26.93 -9.07
C ALA A 206 -46.17 -27.21 -10.17
N ALA A 207 -46.98 -28.26 -9.97
CA ALA A 207 -47.91 -28.70 -11.01
C ALA A 207 -48.93 -27.61 -11.40
N ASP A 208 -49.20 -26.69 -10.46
CA ASP A 208 -50.11 -25.55 -10.55
C ASP A 208 -49.43 -24.22 -10.90
N ASP A 209 -48.12 -24.20 -11.16
CA ASP A 209 -47.43 -22.98 -11.60
C ASP A 209 -47.95 -22.54 -12.98
N PRO A 210 -48.54 -21.33 -13.10
CA PRO A 210 -49.15 -20.86 -14.35
C PRO A 210 -48.13 -20.70 -15.49
N ASN A 211 -46.85 -20.58 -15.16
CA ASN A 211 -45.75 -20.39 -16.10
C ASN A 211 -44.96 -21.68 -16.37
N ARG A 212 -45.43 -22.84 -15.88
CA ARG A 212 -44.74 -24.13 -16.04
C ARG A 212 -44.35 -24.47 -17.48
N HIS A 213 -45.19 -24.09 -18.44
CA HIS A 213 -44.97 -24.32 -19.86
C HIS A 213 -43.74 -23.58 -20.42
N LEU A 214 -43.23 -22.56 -19.73
CA LEU A 214 -42.05 -21.80 -20.14
C LEU A 214 -40.73 -22.51 -19.77
N TYR A 215 -40.75 -23.39 -18.77
CA TYR A 215 -39.57 -24.11 -18.29
C TYR A 215 -39.46 -25.48 -18.98
N LYS A 216 -38.76 -25.53 -20.13
CA LYS A 216 -38.66 -26.75 -20.95
C LYS A 216 -38.06 -27.96 -20.20
N SER A 217 -37.17 -27.72 -19.24
CA SER A 217 -36.53 -28.76 -18.43
C SER A 217 -37.46 -29.35 -17.34
N GLY A 218 -38.59 -28.71 -17.06
CA GLY A 218 -39.48 -29.05 -15.95
C GLY A 218 -39.03 -28.50 -14.59
N TYR A 219 -37.94 -27.73 -14.57
CA TYR A 219 -37.35 -27.11 -13.38
C TYR A 219 -37.27 -25.59 -13.54
N GLN A 220 -37.25 -24.82 -12.44
CA GLN A 220 -37.15 -23.35 -12.51
C GLN A 220 -35.71 -22.88 -12.85
N ASP A 221 -35.00 -23.49 -13.77
CA ASP A 221 -33.58 -23.23 -14.08
C ASP A 221 -33.31 -21.94 -14.87
N GLU A 222 -34.31 -21.39 -15.56
CA GLU A 222 -34.20 -20.12 -16.30
C GLU A 222 -34.80 -18.93 -15.54
N THR A 223 -34.26 -17.72 -15.79
CA THR A 223 -34.88 -16.49 -15.29
C THR A 223 -36.14 -16.17 -16.10
N LEU A 224 -37.27 -16.03 -15.42
CA LEU A 224 -38.46 -15.43 -16.03
C LEU A 224 -38.34 -13.91 -16.02
N PHE A 225 -38.83 -13.28 -17.08
CA PHE A 225 -38.95 -11.85 -17.26
C PHE A 225 -40.43 -11.53 -17.48
N LEU A 226 -40.99 -10.62 -16.70
CA LEU A 226 -42.29 -10.03 -16.98
C LEU A 226 -42.10 -8.92 -18.02
N VAL A 227 -42.65 -9.10 -19.21
CA VAL A 227 -42.63 -8.09 -20.27
C VAL A 227 -44.02 -7.54 -20.55
N ILE A 228 -44.07 -6.37 -21.20
CA ILE A 228 -45.27 -5.86 -21.86
C ILE A 228 -45.07 -6.08 -23.36
N ASN A 229 -45.82 -7.00 -23.96
CA ASN A 229 -45.70 -7.31 -25.39
C ASN A 229 -46.20 -6.15 -26.27
N ASP A 230 -45.99 -6.25 -27.59
CA ASP A 230 -46.43 -5.32 -28.63
C ASP A 230 -47.92 -4.89 -28.56
N LYS A 231 -48.76 -5.70 -27.92
CA LYS A 231 -50.20 -5.43 -27.68
C LYS A 231 -50.50 -4.78 -26.33
N GLY A 232 -49.49 -4.43 -25.54
CA GLY A 232 -49.65 -3.79 -24.23
C GLY A 232 -50.00 -4.77 -23.10
N VAL A 233 -49.91 -6.09 -23.32
CA VAL A 233 -50.29 -7.11 -22.34
C VAL A 233 -49.07 -7.61 -21.56
N LYS A 234 -49.25 -7.82 -20.24
CA LYS A 234 -48.23 -8.39 -19.36
C LYS A 234 -48.10 -9.89 -19.59
N GLU A 235 -46.88 -10.37 -19.86
CA GLU A 235 -46.58 -11.79 -20.04
C GLU A 235 -45.22 -12.15 -19.40
N TYR A 236 -45.09 -13.37 -18.87
CA TYR A 236 -43.79 -13.89 -18.44
C TYR A 236 -43.12 -14.63 -19.61
N VAL A 237 -41.83 -14.41 -19.81
CA VAL A 237 -41.01 -15.04 -20.86
C VAL A 237 -39.64 -15.41 -20.31
N THR A 238 -38.97 -16.38 -20.92
CA THR A 238 -37.56 -16.70 -20.62
C THR A 238 -36.60 -15.92 -21.52
N LEU A 239 -35.30 -15.89 -21.19
CA LEU A 239 -34.30 -15.19 -22.03
C LEU A 239 -34.26 -15.73 -23.47
N GLU A 240 -34.38 -17.05 -23.63
CA GLU A 240 -34.45 -17.70 -24.95
C GLU A 240 -35.66 -17.21 -25.77
N ASN A 241 -36.81 -17.06 -25.10
CA ASN A 241 -38.06 -16.63 -25.73
C ASN A 241 -38.17 -15.11 -25.95
N LEU A 242 -37.30 -14.33 -25.33
CA LEU A 242 -37.22 -12.87 -25.46
C LEU A 242 -36.44 -12.46 -26.73
N ASN A 243 -35.54 -13.33 -27.21
CA ASN A 243 -34.62 -13.01 -28.31
C ASN A 243 -35.37 -12.90 -29.66
N GLY A 244 -35.43 -11.70 -30.23
CA GLY A 244 -36.07 -11.42 -31.53
C GLY A 244 -37.53 -10.96 -31.50
N ARG A 245 -38.10 -10.66 -30.32
CA ARG A 245 -39.49 -10.12 -30.18
C ARG A 245 -39.49 -8.63 -29.83
N GLU A 246 -40.48 -7.88 -30.31
CA GLU A 246 -40.72 -6.49 -29.88
C GLU A 246 -41.48 -6.46 -28.54
N TYR A 247 -41.03 -5.62 -27.60
CA TYR A 247 -41.66 -5.42 -26.28
C TYR A 247 -41.39 -4.00 -25.78
N TYR A 248 -42.26 -3.48 -24.89
CA TYR A 248 -42.17 -2.11 -24.40
C TYR A 248 -41.36 -1.95 -23.11
N ASN A 249 -41.27 -2.98 -22.26
CA ASN A 249 -40.55 -2.94 -20.97
C ASN A 249 -40.28 -4.35 -20.42
N ILE A 250 -39.18 -4.55 -19.69
CA ILE A 250 -38.80 -5.80 -19.00
C ILE A 250 -38.75 -5.57 -17.48
N LYS A 251 -39.36 -6.46 -16.69
CA LYS A 251 -39.20 -6.57 -15.24
C LYS A 251 -38.78 -7.99 -14.87
N ALA A 252 -37.63 -8.19 -14.23
CA ALA A 252 -37.17 -9.52 -13.81
C ALA A 252 -38.15 -10.19 -12.81
N ALA A 253 -38.40 -11.50 -12.97
CA ALA A 253 -39.42 -12.26 -12.23
C ALA A 253 -38.81 -13.25 -11.22
N LYS A 254 -38.14 -12.65 -10.24
CA LYS A 254 -37.81 -13.09 -8.87
C LYS A 254 -37.09 -11.86 -8.33
N GLU A 255 -37.30 -11.45 -7.07
CA GLU A 255 -36.82 -10.18 -6.50
C GLU A 255 -35.27 -10.01 -6.51
N LEU A 256 -34.68 -9.94 -7.68
CA LEU A 256 -33.54 -9.13 -8.00
C LEU A 256 -34.16 -7.85 -8.53
N LYS A 257 -33.98 -6.73 -7.82
CA LYS A 257 -34.33 -5.41 -8.35
C LYS A 257 -33.83 -5.32 -9.80
N PRO A 258 -34.56 -4.75 -10.76
CA PRO A 258 -34.02 -4.51 -12.10
C PRO A 258 -32.62 -3.87 -11.99
N GLY A 259 -31.59 -4.55 -12.50
CA GLY A 259 -30.17 -4.17 -12.34
C GLY A 259 -29.37 -4.93 -11.27
N ALA A 260 -30.01 -5.66 -10.35
CA ALA A 260 -29.32 -6.52 -9.38
C ALA A 260 -28.74 -7.75 -10.10
N GLY A 261 -27.41 -7.77 -10.23
CA GLY A 261 -26.65 -8.80 -10.93
C GLY A 261 -26.60 -8.65 -12.46
N GLN A 262 -27.43 -7.80 -13.07
CA GLN A 262 -27.52 -7.62 -14.53
C GLN A 262 -26.62 -6.52 -15.10
N THR A 263 -26.00 -5.70 -14.25
CA THR A 263 -24.95 -4.73 -14.68
C THR A 263 -23.54 -5.19 -14.36
N GLY A 264 -23.33 -6.47 -14.01
CA GLY A 264 -21.98 -6.98 -13.81
C GLY A 264 -21.27 -7.14 -15.14
N THR A 265 -20.56 -6.11 -15.61
CA THR A 265 -19.29 -6.39 -16.29
C THR A 265 -18.52 -7.39 -15.43
N TYR A 266 -17.88 -8.37 -16.06
CA TYR A 266 -16.86 -9.21 -15.45
C TYR A 266 -16.15 -8.46 -14.32
N PHE A 267 -16.15 -8.99 -13.08
CA PHE A 267 -15.54 -8.28 -11.96
C PHE A 267 -14.04 -8.18 -12.21
N ILE A 268 -13.60 -6.98 -12.60
CA ILE A 268 -12.20 -6.59 -12.64
C ILE A 268 -12.03 -5.63 -11.45
N PRO A 269 -11.20 -5.96 -10.45
CA PRO A 269 -10.94 -5.09 -9.34
C PRO A 269 -10.39 -3.78 -9.89
N ASP A 270 -10.79 -2.69 -9.25
CA ASP A 270 -10.28 -1.36 -9.61
C ASP A 270 -8.76 -1.27 -9.44
N TYR A 271 -8.17 -2.14 -8.61
CA TYR A 271 -6.77 -2.12 -8.18
C TYR A 271 -6.15 -3.51 -8.14
N SER A 272 -4.86 -3.63 -8.53
CA SER A 272 -4.14 -4.91 -8.50
C SER A 272 -3.40 -5.19 -7.19
N ILE A 273 -3.26 -4.22 -6.31
CA ILE A 273 -2.54 -4.34 -5.04
C ILE A 273 -3.43 -3.86 -3.90
N SER A 274 -3.46 -4.64 -2.83
CA SER A 274 -3.96 -4.22 -1.51
C SER A 274 -2.85 -4.36 -0.49
N ARG A 275 -2.74 -3.40 0.44
CA ARG A 275 -1.93 -3.51 1.65
C ARG A 275 -2.85 -3.42 2.85
N SER A 276 -2.79 -4.38 3.76
CA SER A 276 -3.39 -4.27 5.08
C SER A 276 -2.30 -4.25 6.15
N GLY A 277 -2.45 -3.39 7.15
CA GLY A 277 -1.46 -3.20 8.20
C GLY A 277 -2.10 -2.89 9.54
N VAL A 278 -1.43 -3.28 10.63
CA VAL A 278 -1.77 -2.90 12.00
C VAL A 278 -0.64 -2.08 12.58
N ILE A 279 -0.99 -0.91 13.09
CA ILE A 279 -0.07 0.02 13.73
C ILE A 279 -0.33 -0.06 15.24
N PRO A 280 0.69 -0.35 16.09
CA PRO A 280 0.54 -0.52 17.54
C PRO A 280 -0.08 0.69 18.27
N HIS A 281 -0.05 1.88 17.67
CA HIS A 281 -0.74 3.07 18.18
C HIS A 281 -2.27 2.99 18.09
N GLY A 282 -2.82 1.91 17.53
CA GLY A 282 -4.25 1.58 17.59
C GLY A 282 -5.02 1.85 16.29
N SER A 283 -4.36 1.73 15.14
CA SER A 283 -5.01 1.89 13.84
C SER A 283 -4.80 0.66 12.98
N THR A 284 -5.87 0.18 12.34
CA THR A 284 -5.81 -0.82 11.28
C THR A 284 -6.07 -0.13 9.95
N VAL A 285 -5.20 -0.33 8.98
CA VAL A 285 -5.24 0.36 7.69
C VAL A 285 -5.36 -0.64 6.56
N THR A 286 -6.14 -0.27 5.54
CA THR A 286 -6.17 -0.91 4.22
C THR A 286 -5.91 0.16 3.16
N LEU A 287 -4.89 -0.06 2.34
CA LEU A 287 -4.59 0.74 1.15
C LEU A 287 -4.87 -0.09 -0.10
N LEU A 288 -5.36 0.56 -1.15
CA LEU A 288 -5.55 -0.04 -2.46
C LEU A 288 -4.79 0.77 -3.51
N GLY A 289 -4.28 0.12 -4.54
CA GLY A 289 -3.59 0.79 -5.62
C GLY A 289 -2.98 -0.14 -6.66
N ASP A 290 -2.10 0.41 -7.48
CA ASP A 290 -1.51 -0.26 -8.64
C ASP A 290 -0.05 0.16 -8.81
N LEU A 291 0.61 -0.49 -9.78
CA LEU A 291 1.83 0.07 -10.34
C LEU A 291 1.51 1.37 -11.10
N LYS A 292 2.33 2.39 -10.92
CA LYS A 292 2.24 3.67 -11.62
C LYS A 292 3.10 3.61 -12.88
N PRO A 293 2.50 3.64 -14.10
CA PRO A 293 3.27 3.67 -15.34
C PRO A 293 3.83 5.07 -15.62
N ASP A 294 4.93 5.10 -16.38
CA ASP A 294 5.39 6.29 -17.11
C ASP A 294 5.04 6.12 -18.59
N GLY A 295 4.11 6.95 -19.07
CA GLY A 295 3.41 6.69 -20.33
C GLY A 295 2.70 5.33 -20.32
N ASN A 296 3.13 4.42 -21.19
CA ASN A 296 2.59 3.05 -21.29
C ASN A 296 3.49 1.99 -20.62
N ASN A 297 4.60 2.39 -19.99
CA ASN A 297 5.58 1.45 -19.45
C ASN A 297 5.50 1.41 -17.92
N PHE A 298 5.34 0.21 -17.37
CA PHE A 298 5.39 -0.02 -15.92
C PHE A 298 6.81 -0.20 -15.39
N LEU A 299 7.73 -0.64 -16.26
CA LEU A 299 9.17 -0.62 -16.01
C LEU A 299 9.74 0.67 -16.60
N VAL A 300 10.16 1.58 -15.74
CA VAL A 300 10.70 2.88 -16.12
C VAL A 300 12.21 2.79 -16.17
N ILE A 301 12.83 3.29 -17.24
CA ILE A 301 14.29 3.30 -17.38
C ILE A 301 14.88 4.47 -16.59
N GLY A 302 15.96 4.21 -15.86
CA GLY A 302 16.64 5.21 -15.02
C GLY A 302 16.13 5.28 -13.58
N ALA A 303 16.60 6.29 -12.86
CA ALA A 303 16.21 6.59 -11.48
C ALA A 303 14.78 7.16 -11.40
N PRO A 304 14.07 6.98 -10.27
CA PRO A 304 12.85 7.73 -9.99
C PRO A 304 13.10 9.25 -10.04
N ALA A 305 12.14 9.97 -10.62
CA ALA A 305 12.17 11.42 -10.65
C ALA A 305 11.70 12.00 -9.31
N PHE A 306 12.54 12.83 -8.70
CA PHE A 306 12.24 13.63 -7.51
C PHE A 306 12.42 15.11 -7.83
N PRO A 307 11.64 16.00 -7.20
CA PRO A 307 11.71 17.43 -7.52
C PRO A 307 12.97 18.10 -6.97
N SER A 308 13.25 19.30 -7.49
CA SER A 308 14.32 20.17 -7.06
C SER A 308 13.85 21.63 -7.03
N GLY A 309 14.62 22.48 -6.35
CA GLY A 309 14.36 23.89 -6.23
C GLY A 309 12.94 24.20 -5.75
N ASP A 310 12.26 25.03 -6.53
CA ASP A 310 10.91 25.52 -6.27
C ASP A 310 9.83 24.43 -6.49
N GLU A 311 10.08 23.47 -7.40
CA GLU A 311 9.17 22.35 -7.66
C GLU A 311 9.06 21.39 -6.47
N ALA A 312 10.03 21.46 -5.53
CA ALA A 312 10.02 20.70 -4.30
C ALA A 312 9.00 21.23 -3.28
N TRP A 313 8.35 22.37 -3.49
CA TRP A 313 7.31 22.86 -2.59
C TRP A 313 5.91 22.34 -3.00
N LYS A 314 5.57 21.10 -2.60
CA LYS A 314 4.26 20.47 -2.86
C LYS A 314 3.67 19.86 -1.61
N TYR A 315 2.55 20.42 -1.14
CA TYR A 315 1.97 20.08 0.17
C TYR A 315 1.72 18.59 0.40
N ASP A 316 1.40 17.85 -0.65
CA ASP A 316 1.20 16.39 -0.61
C ASP A 316 2.45 15.61 -0.14
N HIS A 317 3.61 16.27 -0.06
CA HIS A 317 4.91 15.71 0.31
C HIS A 317 5.63 16.46 1.43
N LEU A 318 5.07 17.59 1.87
CA LEU A 318 5.69 18.41 2.90
C LEU A 318 5.26 17.93 4.27
N SER A 319 6.15 18.01 5.25
CA SER A 319 5.81 17.94 6.68
C SER A 319 5.03 19.19 7.15
N ILE A 320 4.74 20.13 6.24
CA ILE A 320 3.89 21.30 6.41
C ILE A 320 2.61 21.05 5.63
N SER A 321 1.44 21.09 6.27
CA SER A 321 0.15 20.97 5.58
C SER A 321 -0.43 22.32 5.16
N GLN A 322 -1.35 22.28 4.20
CA GLN A 322 -2.10 23.47 3.77
C GLN A 322 -2.87 24.11 4.93
N THR A 323 -3.42 23.28 5.83
CA THR A 323 -4.25 23.76 6.96
C THR A 323 -3.44 24.46 8.06
N MET A 324 -2.12 24.26 8.11
CA MET A 324 -1.24 25.00 9.04
C MET A 324 -0.90 26.41 8.57
N GLY A 325 -0.95 26.64 7.26
CA GLY A 325 -0.31 27.79 6.62
C GLY A 325 1.20 27.57 6.39
N GLY A 326 1.71 28.06 5.25
CA GLY A 326 3.12 27.96 4.86
C GLY A 326 4.01 29.13 5.31
N ALA A 327 3.58 29.90 6.32
CA ALA A 327 4.27 31.13 6.77
C ALA A 327 4.57 32.14 5.64
N GLY A 328 3.65 32.27 4.69
CA GLY A 328 3.80 33.10 3.49
C GLY A 328 4.18 32.32 2.23
N ALA A 329 4.76 31.13 2.38
CA ALA A 329 5.08 30.25 1.27
C ALA A 329 3.85 29.45 0.80
N SER A 330 3.78 29.18 -0.50
CA SER A 330 2.72 28.41 -1.16
C SER A 330 3.26 27.76 -2.44
N GLU A 331 2.45 26.98 -3.17
CA GLU A 331 2.91 26.44 -4.46
C GLU A 331 3.10 27.54 -5.53
N ASP A 332 2.46 28.70 -5.37
CA ASP A 332 2.61 29.87 -6.25
C ASP A 332 3.76 30.80 -5.81
N ASP A 333 4.20 30.69 -4.55
CA ASP A 333 5.34 31.42 -3.97
C ASP A 333 6.17 30.45 -3.09
N PRO A 334 6.93 29.54 -3.71
CA PRO A 334 7.58 28.43 -3.02
C PRO A 334 8.87 28.84 -2.32
N ILE A 335 9.27 28.05 -1.31
CA ILE A 335 10.64 28.11 -0.77
C ILE A 335 11.48 27.08 -1.52
N ASN A 336 12.58 27.53 -2.11
CA ASN A 336 13.57 26.66 -2.75
C ASN A 336 14.24 25.75 -1.72
N LEU A 337 13.92 24.46 -1.74
CA LEU A 337 14.44 23.49 -0.77
C LEU A 337 15.87 23.00 -1.04
N ASP A 338 16.49 23.42 -2.15
CA ASP A 338 17.92 23.20 -2.42
C ASP A 338 18.79 24.40 -1.97
N ALA A 339 18.18 25.49 -1.52
CA ALA A 339 18.84 26.66 -0.94
C ALA A 339 18.78 26.62 0.61
N PRO A 340 19.66 27.36 1.31
CA PRO A 340 19.54 27.54 2.76
C PRO A 340 18.17 28.11 3.17
N PRO A 341 17.68 27.80 4.39
CA PRO A 341 16.42 28.36 4.86
C PRO A 341 16.40 29.89 4.78
N PRO A 342 15.27 30.52 4.40
CA PRO A 342 15.16 31.96 4.33
C PRO A 342 15.54 32.65 5.64
N ALA A 343 16.12 33.86 5.59
CA ALA A 343 16.64 34.56 6.79
C ALA A 343 15.60 34.71 7.92
N TRP A 344 14.32 34.90 7.56
CA TRP A 344 13.24 35.05 8.54
C TRP A 344 13.07 33.84 9.45
N VAL A 345 13.49 32.65 9.00
CA VAL A 345 13.44 31.40 9.78
C VAL A 345 14.23 31.50 11.07
N PHE A 346 15.19 32.42 11.17
CA PHE A 346 16.01 32.62 12.37
C PHE A 346 15.68 33.90 13.15
N GLU A 347 14.64 34.63 12.74
CA GLU A 347 14.19 35.83 13.45
C GLU A 347 13.46 35.47 14.74
N LYS A 348 13.59 36.33 15.76
CA LYS A 348 12.78 36.21 16.97
C LYS A 348 11.35 36.62 16.65
N LEU A 349 10.39 35.72 16.89
CA LEU A 349 8.98 36.01 16.67
C LEU A 349 8.41 36.90 17.80
N ASP A 350 7.53 37.81 17.42
CA ASP A 350 6.76 38.71 18.27
C ASP A 350 5.36 39.00 17.69
N HIS A 351 4.56 39.77 18.42
CA HIS A 351 3.19 40.12 18.01
C HIS A 351 3.09 40.90 16.69
N LYS A 352 4.20 41.42 16.15
CA LYS A 352 4.22 42.17 14.88
C LYS A 352 4.52 41.25 13.71
N ASN A 353 5.48 40.33 13.85
CA ASN A 353 5.92 39.45 12.75
C ASN A 353 5.28 38.04 12.77
N ASP A 354 4.54 37.69 13.83
CA ASP A 354 3.68 36.51 13.95
C ASP A 354 2.39 36.82 14.74
N PRO A 355 1.50 37.68 14.24
CA PRO A 355 0.30 38.12 14.97
C PRO A 355 -0.72 36.99 15.23
N GLN A 356 -0.59 35.84 14.57
CA GLN A 356 -1.44 34.67 14.73
C GLN A 356 -0.74 33.51 15.48
N GLU A 357 0.51 33.70 15.93
CA GLU A 357 1.29 32.68 16.65
C GLU A 357 1.43 31.32 15.92
N ASN A 358 1.33 31.33 14.59
CA ASN A 358 1.35 30.12 13.75
C ASN A 358 2.64 30.01 12.94
N ARG A 359 3.35 31.12 12.72
CA ARG A 359 4.63 31.14 11.98
C ARG A 359 5.70 30.30 12.69
N ILE A 360 5.62 30.18 14.02
CA ILE A 360 6.55 29.37 14.82
C ILE A 360 6.62 27.91 14.38
N TYR A 361 5.52 27.31 13.89
CA TYR A 361 5.50 25.91 13.47
C TYR A 361 6.30 25.69 12.19
N THR A 362 6.03 26.50 11.16
CA THR A 362 6.82 26.49 9.93
C THR A 362 8.28 26.85 10.19
N GLN A 363 8.53 27.82 11.09
CA GLN A 363 9.87 28.20 11.51
C GLN A 363 10.64 27.00 12.09
N ARG A 364 10.03 26.24 13.01
CA ARG A 364 10.67 25.06 13.64
C ARG A 364 11.05 23.99 12.62
N ILE A 365 10.19 23.74 11.63
CA ILE A 365 10.41 22.74 10.59
C ILE A 365 11.56 23.18 9.67
N LEU A 366 11.56 24.44 9.22
CA LEU A 366 12.59 25.02 8.35
C LEU A 366 13.94 25.21 9.07
N ALA A 367 13.94 25.49 10.38
CA ALA A 367 15.14 25.68 11.19
C ALA A 367 15.77 24.37 11.67
N HIS A 368 15.13 23.23 11.42
CA HIS A 368 15.61 21.94 11.91
C HIS A 368 16.98 21.58 11.31
N HIS A 369 17.85 20.93 12.09
CA HIS A 369 19.20 20.58 11.64
C HIS A 369 19.23 19.56 10.49
N LEU A 370 18.12 18.83 10.27
CA LEU A 370 17.91 17.92 9.15
C LEU A 370 17.31 18.60 7.92
N TYR A 371 17.19 19.93 7.89
CA TYR A 371 16.78 20.64 6.67
C TYR A 371 17.66 20.23 5.47
N PRO A 372 17.08 19.98 4.27
CA PRO A 372 15.66 20.17 3.92
C PRO A 372 14.74 18.98 4.22
N TYR A 373 15.27 17.87 4.71
CA TYR A 373 14.49 16.64 4.94
C TYR A 373 13.44 16.78 6.03
N SER A 374 13.62 17.70 6.98
CA SER A 374 12.57 18.04 7.96
C SER A 374 11.33 18.66 7.30
N VAL A 375 11.50 19.32 6.17
CA VAL A 375 10.43 20.00 5.43
C VAL A 375 9.81 19.05 4.42
N ARG A 376 10.66 18.32 3.71
CA ARG A 376 10.27 17.41 2.63
C ARG A 376 11.12 16.13 2.66
N PRO A 377 10.67 15.10 3.41
CA PRO A 377 11.47 13.90 3.64
C PRO A 377 11.88 13.14 2.39
N ASP A 378 11.04 13.06 1.34
CA ASP A 378 11.34 12.34 0.10
C ASP A 378 12.57 12.87 -0.65
N LEU A 379 13.05 14.10 -0.35
CA LEU A 379 14.35 14.57 -0.83
C LEU A 379 15.52 13.73 -0.33
N ARG A 380 15.37 12.99 0.79
CA ARG A 380 16.37 12.01 1.23
C ARG A 380 16.49 10.85 0.25
N LEU A 381 15.38 10.43 -0.35
CA LEU A 381 15.36 9.36 -1.36
C LEU A 381 16.09 9.81 -2.62
N ARG A 382 15.81 11.04 -3.08
CA ARG A 382 16.55 11.70 -4.16
C ARG A 382 18.04 11.72 -3.91
N ASP A 383 18.44 12.17 -2.72
CA ASP A 383 19.85 12.37 -2.38
C ASP A 383 20.59 11.04 -2.20
N ASN A 384 19.90 10.00 -1.70
CA ASN A 384 20.44 8.64 -1.66
C ASN A 384 20.70 8.05 -3.05
N ASN A 385 20.03 8.55 -4.11
CA ASN A 385 20.24 8.10 -5.48
C ASN A 385 21.40 8.83 -6.19
N LYS A 386 21.91 9.93 -5.63
CA LYS A 386 23.03 10.69 -6.23
C LYS A 386 24.27 9.82 -6.38
N GLY A 387 24.87 9.84 -7.56
CA GLY A 387 26.09 9.08 -7.87
C GLY A 387 25.89 7.58 -8.12
N LYS A 388 24.66 7.07 -8.05
CA LYS A 388 24.34 5.66 -8.33
C LYS A 388 23.89 5.46 -9.77
N VAL A 389 24.19 4.28 -10.32
CA VAL A 389 23.71 3.87 -11.64
C VAL A 389 22.41 3.08 -11.47
N ILE A 390 21.28 3.77 -11.50
CA ILE A 390 19.96 3.13 -11.46
C ILE A 390 19.51 2.82 -12.88
N LYS A 391 19.41 1.53 -13.22
CA LYS A 391 19.09 1.08 -14.58
C LYS A 391 17.61 1.23 -14.90
N ASN A 392 16.77 0.83 -13.96
CA ASN A 392 15.33 0.86 -14.10
C ASN A 392 14.64 0.77 -12.73
N HIS A 393 13.37 1.11 -12.71
CA HIS A 393 12.52 0.98 -11.53
C HIS A 393 11.08 0.67 -11.89
N VAL A 394 10.34 0.15 -10.91
CA VAL A 394 8.87 0.10 -10.90
C VAL A 394 8.39 0.92 -9.73
N ARG A 395 7.27 1.62 -9.90
CA ARG A 395 6.64 2.42 -8.85
C ARG A 395 5.28 1.82 -8.49
N ILE A 396 5.01 1.68 -7.20
CA ILE A 396 3.73 1.24 -6.64
C ILE A 396 3.15 2.42 -5.86
N ASP A 397 1.91 2.81 -6.19
CA ASP A 397 1.17 3.86 -5.48
C ASP A 397 -0.07 3.24 -4.84
N LEU A 398 -0.19 3.38 -3.52
CA LEU A 398 -1.31 2.89 -2.73
C LEU A 398 -1.93 4.04 -1.93
N SER A 399 -3.25 4.02 -1.75
CA SER A 399 -3.96 5.00 -0.93
C SER A 399 -5.11 4.36 -0.16
N SER A 400 -5.41 4.90 1.02
CA SER A 400 -6.65 4.62 1.74
C SER A 400 -7.86 5.35 1.13
N LYS A 401 -7.61 6.44 0.39
CA LYS A 401 -8.63 7.32 -0.21
C LYS A 401 -8.33 7.54 -1.69
N ASN A 402 -8.81 6.63 -2.54
CA ASN A 402 -8.61 6.72 -3.97
C ASN A 402 -9.57 7.72 -4.62
N LYS A 403 -9.10 8.44 -5.66
CA LYS A 403 -9.94 9.42 -6.39
C LYS A 403 -11.12 8.77 -7.13
N ILE A 404 -10.96 7.51 -7.55
CA ILE A 404 -11.95 6.73 -8.28
C ILE A 404 -11.99 5.29 -7.75
N GLY A 405 -13.02 4.52 -8.08
CA GLY A 405 -13.12 3.10 -7.72
C GLY A 405 -13.20 2.82 -6.21
N ALA A 406 -12.90 1.59 -5.83
CA ALA A 406 -12.92 1.10 -4.47
C ALA A 406 -12.01 1.90 -3.53
N GLN A 407 -12.50 2.14 -2.32
CA GLN A 407 -11.75 2.83 -1.27
C GLN A 407 -11.05 1.82 -0.38
N GLY A 408 -9.89 2.21 0.13
CA GLY A 408 -9.31 1.55 1.29
C GLY A 408 -10.08 1.90 2.55
N GLY A 409 -9.40 1.90 3.70
CA GLY A 409 -10.04 2.31 4.94
C GLY A 409 -9.08 2.34 6.11
N ILE A 410 -9.44 3.13 7.12
CA ILE A 410 -8.72 3.22 8.37
C ILE A 410 -9.73 3.05 9.51
N LEU A 411 -9.41 2.15 10.44
CA LEU A 411 -10.18 1.95 11.66
C LEU A 411 -9.32 2.33 12.86
N ASN A 412 -9.74 3.38 13.55
CA ASN A 412 -9.07 3.94 14.72
C ASN A 412 -9.67 3.34 16.01
N VAL A 413 -8.83 3.05 17.01
CA VAL A 413 -9.29 2.79 18.38
C VAL A 413 -9.95 4.04 18.99
N PRO A 414 -10.79 3.92 20.03
CA PRO A 414 -11.55 5.05 20.58
C PRO A 414 -10.72 6.27 20.98
N PHE A 415 -9.50 6.08 21.51
CA PHE A 415 -8.62 7.19 21.88
C PHE A 415 -8.14 7.98 20.65
N VAL A 416 -7.58 7.29 19.67
CA VAL A 416 -7.12 7.89 18.40
C VAL A 416 -8.29 8.59 17.71
N ASN A 417 -9.44 7.92 17.61
CA ASN A 417 -10.63 8.50 16.99
C ASN A 417 -11.14 9.79 17.67
N ARG A 418 -10.86 9.95 18.97
CA ARG A 418 -11.33 11.10 19.76
C ARG A 418 -10.39 12.29 19.72
N PHE A 419 -9.07 12.06 19.64
CA PHE A 419 -8.08 13.11 19.88
C PHE A 419 -7.15 13.38 18.70
N VAL A 420 -6.94 12.37 17.85
CA VAL A 420 -6.01 12.45 16.71
C VAL A 420 -6.41 11.42 15.65
N PRO A 421 -7.62 11.52 15.05
CA PRO A 421 -8.05 10.51 14.10
C PRO A 421 -7.06 10.43 12.94
N THR A 422 -6.66 9.20 12.62
CA THR A 422 -5.99 8.90 11.36
C THR A 422 -7.05 8.88 10.26
N VAL A 423 -6.91 9.78 9.29
CA VAL A 423 -7.96 9.99 8.28
C VAL A 423 -7.54 9.57 6.89
N GLU A 424 -6.25 9.54 6.62
CA GLU A 424 -5.73 9.16 5.30
C GLU A 424 -4.31 8.63 5.43
N MET A 425 -3.99 7.68 4.55
CA MET A 425 -2.64 7.17 4.41
C MET A 425 -2.36 6.94 2.92
N ASN A 426 -1.21 7.43 2.48
CA ASN A 426 -0.68 7.26 1.14
C ASN A 426 0.68 6.57 1.25
N MET A 427 0.95 5.65 0.33
CA MET A 427 2.23 4.98 0.22
C MET A 427 2.70 4.98 -1.23
N ARG A 428 3.96 5.38 -1.42
CA ARG A 428 4.69 5.21 -2.67
C ARG A 428 5.88 4.32 -2.41
N MET A 429 6.10 3.37 -3.30
CA MET A 429 7.21 2.42 -3.19
C MET A 429 7.88 2.27 -4.54
N TRP A 430 9.20 2.29 -4.55
CA TRP A 430 10.03 2.06 -5.71
C TRP A 430 10.89 0.83 -5.49
N ILE A 431 10.82 -0.11 -6.43
CA ILE A 431 11.74 -1.25 -6.50
C ILE A 431 12.65 -0.97 -7.68
N GLU A 432 13.95 -0.83 -7.43
CA GLU A 432 14.91 -0.31 -8.40
C GLU A 432 16.04 -1.33 -8.62
N THR A 433 16.50 -1.42 -9.87
CA THR A 433 17.73 -2.13 -10.21
C THR A 433 18.90 -1.14 -10.17
N VAL A 434 19.85 -1.35 -9.27
CA VAL A 434 21.04 -0.52 -9.13
C VAL A 434 22.28 -1.33 -9.53
N GLU A 435 23.13 -0.74 -10.35
CA GLU A 435 24.45 -1.29 -10.66
C GLU A 435 25.49 -0.70 -9.70
N GLU A 436 26.20 -1.58 -9.00
CA GLU A 436 27.27 -1.24 -8.07
C GLU A 436 28.39 -2.27 -8.24
N ASN A 437 29.65 -1.83 -8.39
CA ASN A 437 30.81 -2.73 -8.57
C ASN A 437 30.64 -3.79 -9.70
N GLY A 438 29.90 -3.45 -10.76
CA GLY A 438 29.64 -4.35 -11.89
C GLY A 438 28.61 -5.45 -11.62
N ILE A 439 27.95 -5.44 -10.45
CA ILE A 439 26.83 -6.32 -10.11
C ILE A 439 25.53 -5.52 -10.03
N GLU A 440 24.42 -6.16 -10.40
CA GLU A 440 23.08 -5.61 -10.21
C GLU A 440 22.50 -6.09 -8.89
N ILE A 441 22.07 -5.12 -8.07
CA ILE A 441 21.39 -5.34 -6.79
C ILE A 441 20.04 -4.63 -6.80
N LEU A 442 19.14 -5.06 -5.91
CA LEU A 442 17.86 -4.38 -5.75
C LEU A 442 17.98 -3.25 -4.70
N GLN A 443 17.29 -2.14 -4.95
CA GLN A 443 17.01 -1.10 -3.97
C GLN A 443 15.50 -1.06 -3.72
N LEU A 444 15.12 -0.82 -2.47
CA LEU A 444 13.76 -0.50 -2.11
C LEU A 444 13.74 0.92 -1.55
N GLN A 445 13.02 1.83 -2.20
CA GLN A 445 12.68 3.12 -1.63
C GLN A 445 11.18 3.16 -1.33
N TYR A 446 10.79 3.86 -0.27
CA TYR A 446 9.38 4.16 -0.06
C TYR A 446 9.18 5.50 0.64
N GLU A 447 7.98 6.04 0.46
CA GLU A 447 7.42 7.17 1.17
C GLU A 447 6.05 6.75 1.70
N GLN A 448 5.85 6.91 3.00
CA GLN A 448 4.60 6.66 3.70
C GLN A 448 4.17 7.97 4.34
N ILE A 449 3.00 8.47 3.95
CA ILE A 449 2.42 9.70 4.48
C ILE A 449 1.10 9.36 5.15
N ILE A 450 0.99 9.67 6.43
CA ILE A 450 -0.21 9.45 7.24
C ILE A 450 -0.74 10.81 7.67
N PHE A 451 -2.00 11.10 7.40
CA PHE A 451 -2.64 12.34 7.83
C PHE A 451 -3.39 12.12 9.13
N PHE A 452 -2.99 12.90 10.13
CA PHE A 452 -3.69 13.02 11.41
C PHE A 452 -4.45 14.33 11.47
N GLU A 453 -5.66 14.28 12.01
CA GLU A 453 -6.47 15.46 12.24
C GLU A 453 -6.44 15.86 13.71
N PHE A 454 -6.27 17.15 13.97
CA PHE A 454 -6.20 17.72 15.31
C PHE A 454 -7.21 18.85 15.47
N ASP A 455 -8.04 18.78 16.50
CA ASP A 455 -9.11 19.75 16.78
C ASP A 455 -8.63 20.95 17.62
N PHE A 456 -7.57 21.66 17.16
CA PHE A 456 -6.90 22.73 17.93
C PHE A 456 -6.63 24.05 17.16
N GLY A 457 -7.32 24.31 16.04
CA GLY A 457 -7.15 25.56 15.29
C GLY A 457 -7.64 26.80 16.06
N ASP A 458 -7.02 27.96 15.84
CA ASP A 458 -7.42 29.24 16.48
C ASP A 458 -8.85 29.68 16.13
N ASN A 459 -9.40 29.15 15.04
CA ASN A 459 -10.78 29.33 14.59
C ASN A 459 -11.70 28.16 14.98
N GLY A 460 -11.22 27.20 15.79
CA GLY A 460 -11.91 25.94 16.10
C GLY A 460 -11.94 24.94 14.95
N GLY A 461 -11.16 25.15 13.90
CA GLY A 461 -11.05 24.24 12.76
C GLY A 461 -10.11 23.06 13.01
N THR A 462 -10.26 22.03 12.18
CA THR A 462 -9.41 20.84 12.19
C THR A 462 -8.13 21.08 11.39
N THR A 463 -6.99 20.89 12.02
CA THR A 463 -5.67 20.90 11.35
C THR A 463 -5.37 19.47 10.91
N SER A 464 -5.24 19.25 9.60
CA SER A 464 -4.76 17.98 9.06
C SER A 464 -3.25 18.06 8.93
N TRP A 465 -2.51 17.07 9.41
CA TRP A 465 -1.05 17.12 9.39
C TRP A 465 -0.42 15.78 8.97
N PRO A 466 0.57 15.82 8.06
CA PRO A 466 1.26 14.63 7.60
C PRO A 466 2.38 14.16 8.55
N HIS A 467 2.30 12.91 8.95
CA HIS A 467 3.41 12.12 9.48
C HIS A 467 4.04 11.40 8.31
N ILE A 468 5.33 11.61 8.11
CA ILE A 468 6.02 11.15 6.90
C ILE A 468 7.18 10.27 7.31
N GLN A 469 7.23 9.08 6.72
CA GLN A 469 8.30 8.13 6.87
C GLN A 469 8.85 7.77 5.48
N VAL A 470 10.15 7.95 5.29
CA VAL A 470 10.82 7.57 4.04
C VAL A 470 12.06 6.75 4.36
N ASN A 471 12.40 5.78 3.51
CA ASN A 471 13.68 5.10 3.60
C ASN A 471 14.19 4.59 2.25
N THR A 472 15.49 4.36 2.18
CA THR A 472 16.16 3.61 1.11
C THR A 472 16.83 2.39 1.74
N LEU A 473 16.47 1.21 1.26
CA LEU A 473 16.87 -0.07 1.83
C LEU A 473 17.56 -0.96 0.78
N ARG A 474 18.41 -1.87 1.26
CA ARG A 474 19.01 -2.98 0.49
C ARG A 474 18.60 -4.30 1.09
N LYS A 475 18.66 -5.38 0.30
CA LYS A 475 18.57 -6.72 0.89
C LYS A 475 19.76 -6.93 1.82
N ILE A 476 19.52 -7.58 2.96
CA ILE A 476 20.55 -7.84 3.97
C ILE A 476 21.72 -8.68 3.44
N ASP A 477 21.49 -9.47 2.37
CA ASP A 477 22.54 -10.25 1.72
C ASP A 477 23.38 -9.42 0.73
N ASP A 478 22.92 -8.22 0.36
CA ASP A 478 23.61 -7.30 -0.55
C ASP A 478 24.45 -6.23 0.20
N VAL A 479 24.37 -6.15 1.53
CA VAL A 479 25.17 -5.21 2.35
C VAL A 479 26.50 -5.82 2.80
N SER A 480 27.44 -4.97 3.24
CA SER A 480 28.75 -5.44 3.72
C SER A 480 28.62 -6.36 4.95
N PRO A 481 29.56 -7.30 5.19
CA PRO A 481 29.54 -8.15 6.38
C PRO A 481 29.55 -7.36 7.71
N GLU A 482 30.28 -6.24 7.74
CA GLU A 482 30.32 -5.34 8.89
C GLU A 482 28.94 -4.72 9.16
N GLN A 483 28.31 -4.19 8.11
CA GLN A 483 26.98 -3.60 8.19
C GLN A 483 25.91 -4.60 8.59
N ARG A 484 25.96 -5.81 8.01
CA ARG A 484 25.07 -6.91 8.39
C ARG A 484 25.19 -7.22 9.89
N SER A 485 26.42 -7.31 10.40
CA SER A 485 26.66 -7.55 11.83
C SER A 485 26.11 -6.43 12.72
N LEU A 486 26.27 -5.17 12.31
CA LEU A 486 25.69 -4.03 13.02
C LEU A 486 24.16 -4.08 13.04
N ILE A 487 23.53 -4.38 11.91
CA ILE A 487 22.06 -4.49 11.82
C ILE A 487 21.54 -5.66 12.66
N GLU A 488 22.16 -6.83 12.58
CA GLU A 488 21.76 -8.00 13.37
C GLU A 488 21.91 -7.74 14.88
N LYS A 489 22.92 -6.96 15.29
CA LYS A 489 23.06 -6.50 16.68
C LYS A 489 21.93 -5.56 17.11
N GLN A 490 21.51 -4.65 16.24
CA GLN A 490 20.43 -3.70 16.57
C GLN A 490 19.05 -4.32 16.47
N PHE A 491 18.85 -5.31 15.60
CA PHE A 491 17.56 -5.95 15.38
C PHE A 491 17.66 -7.48 15.57
N PRO A 492 17.96 -7.95 16.79
CA PRO A 492 18.15 -9.37 17.05
C PRO A 492 16.92 -10.19 16.65
N SER A 493 17.13 -11.41 16.19
CA SER A 493 16.04 -12.33 15.89
C SER A 493 15.32 -12.75 17.17
N SER A 494 14.03 -13.05 17.06
CA SER A 494 13.20 -13.53 18.18
C SER A 494 13.74 -14.80 18.84
N SER A 495 14.55 -15.60 18.12
CA SER A 495 15.25 -16.78 18.63
C SER A 495 16.42 -16.49 19.58
N ILE A 496 16.87 -15.23 19.70
CA ILE A 496 18.03 -14.82 20.52
C ILE A 496 17.59 -14.03 21.77
N ILE A 497 16.29 -13.77 21.95
CA ILE A 497 15.80 -12.97 23.08
C ILE A 497 15.90 -13.77 24.39
N THR A 498 17.00 -13.63 25.11
CA THR A 498 17.01 -13.82 26.57
C THR A 498 16.19 -12.70 27.20
N SER A 499 15.19 -13.08 28.00
CA SER A 499 14.20 -12.18 28.59
C SER A 499 14.84 -11.16 29.53
N SER A 500 15.21 -9.98 29.03
CA SER A 500 15.52 -8.82 29.88
C SER A 500 15.40 -7.47 29.15
N ALA A 501 14.47 -7.31 28.21
CA ALA A 501 14.14 -5.97 27.73
C ALA A 501 13.20 -5.31 28.76
N SER A 502 13.73 -4.42 29.59
CA SER A 502 12.95 -3.47 30.37
C SER A 502 12.11 -2.60 29.42
N ALA A 503 10.84 -2.36 29.76
CA ALA A 503 9.98 -1.43 29.03
C ALA A 503 10.72 -0.09 28.79
N SER A 504 10.69 0.40 27.54
CA SER A 504 11.29 1.68 27.17
C SER A 504 10.63 2.81 27.94
N GLU A 505 11.40 3.57 28.72
CA GLU A 505 10.94 4.86 29.24
C GLU A 505 10.72 5.82 28.08
N CYS A 506 9.59 6.53 28.13
CA CYS A 506 9.22 7.55 27.15
C CYS A 506 10.30 8.64 27.13
N PRO A 507 10.89 8.99 25.97
CA PRO A 507 12.17 9.72 25.88
C PRO A 507 12.15 11.19 26.37
N TYR A 508 11.01 11.70 26.85
CA TYR A 508 10.84 13.13 27.15
C TYR A 508 10.33 13.47 28.56
N HIS A 509 10.69 12.68 29.58
CA HIS A 509 10.71 13.21 30.94
C HIS A 509 11.98 14.04 31.17
N LYS A 510 11.93 15.33 30.80
CA LYS A 510 12.76 16.33 31.50
C LYS A 510 12.18 16.50 32.90
N SER A 511 12.94 16.11 33.92
CA SER A 511 12.76 16.63 35.28
C SER A 511 13.23 18.07 35.40
#